data_AF-A0A918P429-F1
#
_entry.id   AF-A0A918P429-F1
#
_cell.length_a   1.000
_cell.length_b   1.000
_cell.length_c   1.000
_cell.angle_alpha   90.00
_cell.angle_beta   90.00
_cell.angle_gamma   90.00
#
_symmetry.space_group_name_H-M   'P 1'
#
loop_
_entity.id
_entity.type
_entity.pdbx_description
1 polymer ?
#
loop_
_entity_poly.entity_id
_entity_poly.type
_entity_poly.pdbx_seq_one_letter_code
_entity_poly.pdbx_strand_id
1 'polypeptide(L)'
;MTKTKERAEGTCPLVYECRLPLSTRTVTHLAGLLRCHLKAIRSRWRVLPPGRIAVIVLAVLRHDQRLADMVGANNVSESTIRRWRDELIALLAA
;
A
#
# COMPACT_ATOMS: atom_id res chain seq x y z
N MET A 1 -1.72 5.21 40.95
CA MET A 1 -2.72 6.07 40.28
C MET A 1 -1.99 7.01 39.33
N THR A 2 -1.98 6.69 38.03
CA THR A 2 -1.63 7.63 36.95
C THR A 2 -2.63 7.40 35.82
N LYS A 3 -3.46 8.42 35.61
CA LYS A 3 -4.69 8.44 34.82
C LYS A 3 -4.32 8.80 33.38
N THR A 4 -4.22 7.82 32.49
CA THR A 4 -4.11 8.09 31.05
C THR A 4 -5.51 8.28 30.48
N LYS A 5 -5.76 9.47 29.93
CA LYS A 5 -7.06 9.88 29.42
C LYS A 5 -7.46 9.05 28.20
N GLU A 6 -8.46 8.19 28.36
CA GLU A 6 -9.23 7.66 27.24
C GLU A 6 -9.90 8.83 26.52
N ARG A 7 -9.53 9.03 25.26
CA ARG A 7 -10.20 9.96 24.36
C ARG A 7 -11.44 9.23 23.84
N ALA A 8 -12.61 9.72 24.21
CA ALA A 8 -13.93 9.13 23.98
C ALA A 8 -14.43 9.26 22.53
N GLU A 9 -13.61 8.88 21.55
CA GLU A 9 -14.00 8.78 20.14
C GLU A 9 -13.42 7.48 19.58
N GLY A 10 -13.90 6.36 20.13
CA GLY A 10 -13.60 5.03 19.63
C GLY A 10 -14.34 4.78 18.33
N THR A 11 -13.93 5.44 17.23
CA THR A 11 -14.16 4.88 15.90
C THR A 11 -13.27 3.66 15.82
N CYS A 12 -13.75 2.51 16.27
CA CYS A 12 -13.13 1.24 15.95
C CYS A 12 -13.02 1.19 14.42
N PRO A 13 -11.79 1.19 13.83
CA PRO A 13 -11.68 1.04 12.39
C PRO A 13 -12.31 -0.31 12.06
N LEU A 14 -13.37 -0.29 11.27
CA LEU A 14 -14.05 -1.50 10.82
C LEU A 14 -13.09 -2.16 9.81
N VAL A 15 -12.32 -3.13 10.29
CA VAL A 15 -11.34 -3.83 9.46
C VAL A 15 -12.09 -4.89 8.66
N TYR A 16 -12.36 -4.59 7.39
CA TYR A 16 -12.92 -5.56 6.45
C TYR A 16 -11.78 -6.31 5.75
N GLU A 17 -11.60 -7.58 6.11
CA GLU A 17 -10.61 -8.44 5.48
C GLU A 17 -11.12 -8.92 4.10
N CYS A 18 -10.61 -8.31 3.04
CA CYS A 18 -10.86 -8.76 1.67
C CYS A 18 -9.83 -9.78 1.23
N ARG A 19 -10.27 -10.94 0.76
CA ARG A 19 -9.42 -11.84 -0.03
C ARG A 19 -9.48 -11.45 -1.49
N LEU A 20 -8.40 -10.87 -1.99
CA LEU A 20 -8.24 -10.55 -3.41
C LEU A 20 -7.70 -11.79 -4.14
N PRO A 21 -8.43 -12.37 -5.12
CA PRO A 21 -7.86 -13.39 -6.00
C PRO A 21 -6.85 -12.72 -6.94
N LEU A 22 -5.61 -12.68 -6.48
CA LEU A 22 -4.46 -12.20 -7.25
C LEU A 22 -3.69 -13.39 -7.78
N SER A 23 -3.45 -13.39 -9.09
CA SER A 23 -2.52 -14.34 -9.67
C SER A 23 -1.13 -14.07 -9.11
N THR A 24 -0.51 -15.08 -8.52
CA THR A 24 0.86 -15.01 -7.97
C THR A 24 1.85 -14.54 -9.05
N ARG A 25 1.59 -14.89 -10.31
CA ARG A 25 2.40 -14.47 -11.47
C ARG A 25 2.38 -12.95 -11.65
N THR A 26 1.21 -12.32 -11.54
CA THR A 26 1.05 -10.88 -11.67
C THR A 26 1.74 -10.13 -10.52
N VAL A 27 1.60 -10.63 -9.29
CA VAL A 27 2.27 -10.04 -8.12
C VAL A 27 3.79 -10.14 -8.25
N THR A 28 4.32 -11.30 -8.63
CA THR A 28 5.77 -11.49 -8.82
C THR A 28 6.33 -10.64 -9.95
N HIS A 29 5.59 -10.52 -11.06
CA HIS A 29 5.99 -9.67 -12.18
C HIS A 29 6.07 -8.20 -11.77
N LEU A 30 5.02 -7.67 -11.14
CA LEU A 30 4.98 -6.28 -10.67
C LEU A 30 6.01 -6.02 -9.57
N ALA A 31 6.20 -6.96 -8.64
CA ALA A 31 7.24 -6.85 -7.62
C ALA A 31 8.65 -6.82 -8.24
N GLY A 32 8.86 -7.52 -9.36
CA GLY A 32 10.09 -7.47 -10.15
C GLY A 32 10.31 -6.11 -10.81
N LEU A 33 9.32 -5.59 -11.53
CA LEU A 33 9.37 -4.25 -12.15
C LEU A 33 9.62 -3.16 -11.10
N LEU A 34 8.89 -3.22 -9.98
CA LEU A 34 9.05 -2.27 -8.88
C LEU A 34 10.46 -2.37 -8.27
N ARG A 35 10.99 -3.58 -8.10
CA ARG A 35 12.37 -3.75 -7.61
C ARG A 35 13.40 -3.12 -8.53
N CYS A 36 13.27 -3.30 -9.85
CA CYS A 36 14.15 -2.69 -10.84
C CYS A 36 14.04 -1.17 -10.83
N HIS A 37 12.81 -0.63 -10.77
CA HIS A 37 12.57 0.80 -10.70
C HIS A 37 13.11 1.45 -9.43
N LEU A 38 12.88 0.83 -8.27
CA LEU A 38 13.41 1.31 -6.99
C LEU A 38 14.94 1.27 -6.94
N LYS A 39 15.56 0.28 -7.60
CA LYS A 39 17.02 0.23 -7.78
C LYS A 39 17.53 1.37 -8.66
N ALA A 40 16.79 1.73 -9.72
CA ALA A 40 17.13 2.84 -10.61
C ALA A 40 17.02 4.21 -9.91
N ILE A 41 15.95 4.44 -9.15
CA ILE A 41 15.71 5.70 -8.43
C ILE A 41 16.57 5.82 -7.15
N ARG A 42 17.16 4.71 -6.68
CA ARG A 42 17.86 4.61 -5.37
C ARG A 42 17.01 5.11 -4.19
N SER A 43 15.70 4.91 -4.29
CA SER A 43 14.75 5.53 -3.38
C SER A 43 14.74 4.87 -1.99
N ARG A 44 14.37 5.66 -0.98
CA ARG A 44 14.27 5.28 0.44
C ARG A 44 13.14 4.30 0.79
N TRP A 45 12.53 3.64 -0.20
CA TRP A 45 11.35 2.77 -0.06
C TRP A 45 11.63 1.43 0.63
N ARG A 46 12.60 1.38 1.54
CA ARG A 46 13.05 0.16 2.21
C ARG A 46 12.21 -0.21 3.43
N VAL A 47 11.30 0.66 3.86
CA VAL A 47 10.44 0.41 5.04
C VAL A 47 9.45 -0.72 4.77
N LEU A 48 9.06 -0.96 3.52
CA LEU A 48 8.09 -1.98 3.15
C LEU A 48 8.63 -2.89 2.03
N PRO A 49 8.46 -4.22 2.11
CA PRO A 49 8.89 -5.10 1.04
C PRO A 49 8.16 -4.78 -0.27
N PRO A 50 8.85 -4.83 -1.43
CA PRO A 50 8.29 -4.43 -2.72
C PRO A 50 7.05 -5.25 -3.12
N GLY A 51 6.96 -6.52 -2.67
CA GLY A 51 5.77 -7.34 -2.88
C GLY A 51 4.54 -6.79 -2.16
N ARG A 52 4.69 -6.25 -0.94
CA ARG A 52 3.57 -5.64 -0.20
C ARG A 52 3.14 -4.32 -0.84
N ILE A 53 4.09 -3.53 -1.34
CA ILE A 53 3.78 -2.31 -2.11
C ILE A 53 2.99 -2.66 -3.37
N ALA A 54 3.42 -3.69 -4.11
CA ALA A 54 2.69 -4.13 -5.30
C ALA A 54 1.25 -4.55 -4.98
N VAL A 55 1.02 -5.28 -3.89
CA VAL A 55 -0.32 -5.67 -3.44
C VAL A 55 -1.15 -4.45 -3.04
N ILE A 56 -0.56 -3.48 -2.33
CA ILE A 56 -1.23 -2.23 -1.96
C ILE A 56 -1.69 -1.50 -3.22
N VAL A 57 -0.79 -1.27 -4.17
CA VAL A 57 -1.15 -0.53 -5.38
C VAL A 57 -2.18 -1.30 -6.22
N LEU A 58 -2.07 -2.63 -6.32
CA LEU A 58 -3.08 -3.46 -6.99
C LEU A 58 -4.46 -3.37 -6.33
N ALA A 59 -4.51 -3.30 -5.00
CA ALA A 59 -5.76 -3.13 -4.26
C ALA A 59 -6.42 -1.78 -4.57
N VAL A 60 -5.62 -0.70 -4.66
CA VAL A 60 -6.10 0.63 -5.11
C VAL A 60 -6.61 0.57 -6.54
N LEU A 61 -5.82 0.03 -7.47
CA LEU A 61 -6.14 0.07 -8.90
C LEU A 61 -7.35 -0.81 -9.27
N ARG A 62 -7.49 -1.99 -8.64
CA ARG A 62 -8.50 -2.98 -9.04
C ARG A 62 -9.84 -2.80 -8.34
N HIS A 63 -9.83 -2.30 -7.11
CA HIS A 63 -11.04 -2.25 -6.26
C HIS A 63 -11.36 -0.85 -5.74
N ASP A 64 -10.67 0.18 -6.23
CA ASP A 64 -10.81 1.57 -5.74
C ASP A 64 -10.78 1.65 -4.21
N GLN A 65 -9.97 0.80 -3.57
CA GLN A 65 -9.86 0.76 -2.13
C GLN A 65 -9.46 2.14 -1.65
N ARG A 66 -10.28 2.73 -0.77
CA ARG A 66 -10.06 4.10 -0.33
C ARG A 66 -8.69 4.15 0.33
N LEU A 67 -7.91 5.13 -0.07
CA LEU A 67 -6.54 5.26 0.41
C LEU A 67 -6.50 5.37 1.95
N ALA A 68 -7.56 5.93 2.55
CA ALA A 68 -7.77 5.98 4.00
C ALA A 68 -7.79 4.59 4.67
N ASP A 69 -8.41 3.59 4.03
CA ASP A 69 -8.52 2.22 4.57
C ASP A 69 -7.17 1.50 4.53
N MET A 70 -6.30 1.91 3.60
CA MET A 70 -4.97 1.32 3.42
C MET A 70 -3.91 1.90 4.35
N VAL A 71 -4.11 3.14 4.81
CA VAL A 71 -3.21 3.87 5.72
C VAL A 71 -3.13 3.16 7.07
N GLY A 72 -4.28 2.77 7.62
CA GLY A 72 -4.37 2.14 8.94
C GLY A 72 -3.68 0.77 9.00
N ALA A 73 -3.86 -0.06 7.98
CA ALA A 73 -3.31 -1.43 7.96
C ALA A 73 -1.81 -1.50 7.62
N ASN A 74 -1.26 -0.48 6.95
CA ASN A 74 0.11 -0.52 6.44
C ASN A 74 1.05 0.50 7.09
N ASN A 75 0.54 1.39 7.96
CA ASN A 75 1.29 2.48 8.58
C ASN A 75 1.97 3.41 7.54
N VAL A 76 1.29 3.64 6.42
CA VAL A 76 1.77 4.44 5.28
C VAL A 76 0.79 5.57 5.02
N SER A 77 1.27 6.80 4.86
CA SER A 77 0.41 7.96 4.56
C SER A 77 -0.26 7.85 3.18
N GLU A 78 -1.44 8.45 3.04
CA GLU A 78 -2.23 8.45 1.81
C GLU A 78 -1.46 9.05 0.61
N SER A 79 -0.70 10.13 0.83
CA SER A 79 0.13 10.77 -0.19
C SER A 79 1.19 9.82 -0.77
N THR A 80 1.74 8.94 0.06
CA THR A 80 2.70 7.91 -0.35
C THR A 80 2.03 6.88 -1.24
N ILE A 81 0.81 6.44 -0.91
CA ILE A 81 0.07 5.48 -1.73
C ILE A 81 -0.32 6.09 -3.08
N ARG A 82 -0.75 7.37 -3.11
CA ARG A 82 -1.01 8.09 -4.38
C ARG A 82 0.21 8.13 -5.27
N ARG A 83 1.37 8.49 -4.71
CA ARG A 83 2.64 8.49 -5.44
C ARG A 83 2.98 7.10 -5.98
N TRP A 84 2.77 6.05 -5.19
CA TRP A 84 3.04 4.66 -5.60
C TRP A 84 2.16 4.23 -6.77
N ARG A 85 0.88 4.62 -6.75
CA ARG A 85 -0.05 4.38 -7.85
C ARG A 85 0.44 5.05 -9.13
N ASP A 86 0.77 6.33 -9.07
CA ASP A 86 1.15 7.09 -10.26
C ASP A 86 2.48 6.60 -10.86
N GLU A 87 3.46 6.26 -10.01
CA GLU A 87 4.72 5.64 -10.45
C GLU A 87 4.48 4.26 -11.09
N LEU A 88 3.58 3.43 -10.53
CA LEU A 88 3.27 2.12 -11.12
C LEU A 88 2.52 2.24 -12.45
N ILE A 89 1.60 3.19 -12.58
CA ILE A 89 0.92 3.47 -13.86
C ILE A 89 1.96 3.87 -14.91
N ALA A 90 2.89 4.77 -14.57
CA ALA A 90 3.97 5.17 -15.47
C ALA A 90 4.85 3.98 -15.87
N LEU A 91 5.16 3.07 -14.94
CA LEU A 91 5.92 1.84 -15.22
C LEU A 91 5.17 0.85 -16.11
N LEU A 92 3.84 0.79 -16.03
CA LEU A 92 3.02 -0.07 -16.86
C LEU A 92 2.76 0.50 -18.26
N ALA A 93 2.87 1.82 -18.40
CA ALA A 93 2.69 2.53 -19.66
C ALA A 93 3.98 2.69 -20.48
N ALA A 94 5.14 2.35 -19.90
CA ALA A 94 6.45 2.38 -20.54
C ALA A 94 6.77 1.08 -21.28
#